data_AF-A0A1V5M9Y5-F1
#
_entry.id   AF-A0A1V5M9Y5-F1
#
_cell.length_a   1.000
_cell.length_b   1.000
_cell.length_c   1.000
_cell.angle_alpha   90.00
_cell.angle_beta   90.00
_cell.angle_gamma   90.00
#
_symmetry.space_group_name_H-M   'P 1'
#
loop_
_entity.id
_entity.type
_entity.pdbx_description
1 polymer ?
#
loop_
_entity_poly.entity_id
_entity_poly.type
_entity_poly.pdbx_seq_one_letter_code
_entity_poly.pdbx_strand_id
1 'polypeptide(L)'
;MKDATLANWAYAEQLKAEGYTGRAALYEKFTNNKGRLNYTIEKNGTVFICINNAAQEITADQLKWLKGELEKTKSARHVFVLSHYPIDPSFGNMVPEDKGAVETRKLLAEYKVAGYLFGHRHGYGYRVIDGIPHIMSQDLAWGDTLSYLVYHVFPDRFVVGWKPLVREAFATPVYERVVFPEPRFRK
;
A
#
# COMPACT_ATOMS: atom_id res chain seq x y z
N MET A 1 -11.73 -10.12 -20.08
CA MET A 1 -11.10 -8.96 -19.40
C MET A 1 -10.93 -7.74 -20.30
N LYS A 2 -10.50 -7.86 -21.57
CA LYS A 2 -10.38 -6.70 -22.49
C LYS A 2 -11.67 -5.89 -22.64
N ASP A 3 -12.83 -6.57 -22.71
CA ASP A 3 -14.13 -5.90 -22.92
C ASP A 3 -14.59 -5.08 -21.71
N ALA A 4 -14.33 -5.57 -20.49
CA ALA A 4 -14.64 -4.84 -19.25
C ALA A 4 -13.75 -3.59 -19.09
N THR A 5 -12.48 -3.68 -19.49
CA THR A 5 -11.58 -2.52 -19.51
C THR A 5 -12.04 -1.46 -20.50
N LEU A 6 -12.45 -1.86 -21.72
CA LEU A 6 -13.00 -0.94 -22.72
C LEU A 6 -14.30 -0.27 -22.24
N ALA A 7 -15.18 -1.02 -21.58
CA ALA A 7 -16.39 -0.48 -20.98
C ALA A 7 -16.10 0.55 -19.87
N ASN A 8 -15.12 0.28 -19.00
CA ASN A 8 -14.70 1.23 -17.96
C ASN A 8 -14.13 2.52 -18.56
N TRP A 9 -13.33 2.44 -19.63
CA TRP A 9 -12.82 3.64 -20.30
C TRP A 9 -13.92 4.43 -21.00
N ALA A 10 -14.83 3.75 -21.68
CA ALA A 10 -15.99 4.41 -22.31
C ALA A 10 -16.85 5.12 -21.26
N TYR A 11 -17.06 4.50 -20.10
CA TYR A 11 -17.82 5.13 -19.01
C TYR A 11 -17.04 6.29 -18.35
N ALA A 12 -15.72 6.16 -18.15
CA ALA A 12 -14.89 7.27 -17.66
C ALA A 12 -14.93 8.49 -18.60
N GLU A 13 -15.00 8.28 -19.91
CA GLU A 13 -15.18 9.36 -20.89
C GLU A 13 -16.53 10.07 -20.75
N GLN A 14 -17.60 9.34 -20.43
CA GLN A 14 -18.92 9.93 -20.19
C GLN A 14 -18.94 10.80 -18.91
N LEU A 15 -18.21 10.39 -17.87
CA LEU A 15 -18.12 11.14 -16.62
C LEU A 15 -17.47 12.53 -16.75
N LYS A 16 -16.81 12.84 -17.88
CA LYS A 16 -16.33 14.19 -18.18
C LYS A 16 -17.45 15.22 -18.17
N ALA A 17 -18.65 14.84 -18.62
CA ALA A 17 -19.84 15.71 -18.57
C ALA A 17 -20.26 16.07 -17.14
N GLU A 18 -19.84 15.27 -16.16
CA GLU A 18 -20.08 15.48 -14.73
C GLU A 18 -18.88 16.11 -14.01
N GLY A 19 -17.83 16.50 -14.75
CA GLY A 19 -16.63 17.14 -14.21
C GLY A 19 -15.54 16.18 -13.71
N TYR A 20 -15.73 14.86 -13.83
CA TYR A 20 -14.69 13.88 -13.46
C TYR A 20 -13.79 13.59 -14.66
N THR A 21 -12.49 13.72 -14.49
CA THR A 21 -11.53 13.60 -15.59
C THR A 21 -10.28 12.82 -15.18
N GLY A 22 -9.53 12.32 -16.17
CA GLY A 22 -8.27 11.62 -15.92
C GLY A 22 -8.44 10.17 -15.45
N ARG A 23 -7.30 9.55 -15.09
CA ARG A 23 -7.21 8.11 -14.78
C ARG A 23 -7.97 7.69 -13.52
N ALA A 24 -8.36 8.64 -12.67
CA ALA A 24 -9.06 8.38 -11.42
C ALA A 24 -10.58 8.60 -11.51
N ALA A 25 -11.13 9.10 -12.63
CA ALA A 25 -12.51 9.57 -12.73
C ALA A 25 -13.57 8.62 -12.15
N LEU A 26 -13.46 7.32 -12.44
CA LEU A 26 -14.36 6.29 -11.89
C LEU A 26 -14.26 6.20 -10.36
N TYR A 27 -13.05 6.20 -9.81
CA TYR A 27 -12.82 6.18 -8.38
C TYR A 27 -13.37 7.45 -7.72
N GLU A 28 -13.15 8.63 -8.30
CA GLU A 28 -13.64 9.89 -7.75
C GLU A 28 -15.17 9.95 -7.71
N LYS A 29 -15.83 9.43 -8.75
CA LYS A 29 -17.30 9.38 -8.85
C LYS A 29 -17.92 8.49 -7.78
N PHE A 30 -17.35 7.30 -7.56
CA PHE A 30 -17.97 6.27 -6.73
C PHE A 30 -17.42 6.20 -5.31
N THR A 31 -16.46 7.05 -4.95
CA THR A 31 -15.96 7.11 -3.57
C THR A 31 -16.32 8.42 -2.89
N ASN A 32 -16.85 8.32 -1.66
CA ASN A 32 -17.16 9.47 -0.81
C ASN A 32 -15.91 10.26 -0.35
N ASN A 33 -14.70 9.86 -0.76
CA ASN A 33 -13.45 10.55 -0.43
C ASN A 33 -13.14 11.72 -1.37
N LYS A 34 -14.11 12.17 -2.20
CA LYS A 34 -13.96 13.28 -3.15
C LYS A 34 -12.73 13.12 -4.05
N GLY A 35 -12.41 11.90 -4.45
CA GLY A 35 -11.23 11.63 -5.28
C GLY A 35 -9.87 11.83 -4.61
N ARG A 36 -9.80 12.01 -3.29
CA ARG A 36 -8.50 12.08 -2.60
C ARG A 36 -7.80 10.73 -2.68
N LEU A 37 -6.73 10.69 -3.48
CA LEU A 37 -5.88 9.51 -3.63
C LEU A 37 -4.78 9.43 -2.56
N ASN A 38 -4.53 10.56 -1.87
CA ASN A 38 -3.71 10.61 -0.66
C ASN A 38 -4.64 10.85 0.54
N TYR A 39 -4.63 9.97 1.54
CA TYR A 39 -5.49 10.09 2.71
C TYR A 39 -4.95 9.27 3.90
N THR A 40 -5.44 9.60 5.09
CA THR A 40 -5.07 8.93 6.34
C THR A 40 -6.31 8.42 7.04
N ILE A 41 -6.25 7.18 7.54
CA ILE A 41 -7.29 6.57 8.36
C ILE A 41 -6.65 6.15 9.67
N GLU A 42 -7.33 6.44 10.79
CA GLU A 42 -6.91 5.99 12.11
C GLU A 42 -7.98 5.07 12.70
N LYS A 43 -7.54 3.98 13.32
CA LYS A 43 -8.41 3.09 14.08
C LYS A 43 -7.63 2.48 15.24
N ASN A 44 -8.16 2.67 16.45
CA ASN A 44 -7.63 2.07 17.69
C ASN A 44 -6.13 2.36 17.92
N GLY A 45 -5.66 3.56 17.54
CA GLY A 45 -4.25 3.94 17.65
C GLY A 45 -3.34 3.37 16.57
N THR A 46 -3.87 2.68 15.56
CA THR A 46 -3.17 2.32 14.33
C THR A 46 -3.54 3.31 13.23
N VAL A 47 -2.54 3.90 12.59
CA VAL A 47 -2.72 4.85 11.49
C VAL A 47 -2.29 4.19 10.18
N PHE A 48 -3.11 4.37 9.15
CA PHE A 48 -2.85 3.95 7.78
C PHE A 48 -2.78 5.19 6.91
N ILE A 49 -1.59 5.50 6.39
CA ILE A 49 -1.35 6.61 5.46
C ILE A 49 -1.28 6.03 4.06
N CYS A 50 -2.29 6.31 3.25
CA CYS A 50 -2.32 5.91 1.84
C CYS A 50 -1.76 7.05 1.00
N ILE A 51 -0.70 6.76 0.24
CA ILE A 51 -0.09 7.70 -0.70
C ILE A 51 -0.22 7.14 -2.11
N ASN A 52 -0.64 7.96 -3.06
CA ASN A 52 -0.80 7.56 -4.44
C ASN A 52 0.53 7.64 -5.19
N ASN A 53 0.98 6.50 -5.73
CA ASN A 53 2.12 6.47 -6.67
C ASN A 53 1.75 5.79 -7.99
N ALA A 54 0.47 5.77 -8.39
CA ALA A 54 0.01 5.08 -9.60
C ALA A 54 0.65 5.59 -10.90
N ALA A 55 1.19 6.81 -10.90
CA ALA A 55 1.98 7.39 -11.99
C ALA A 55 3.48 6.99 -11.92
N GLN A 56 3.83 6.03 -11.06
CA GLN A 56 5.21 5.58 -10.80
C GLN A 56 6.11 6.72 -10.31
N GLU A 57 5.54 7.64 -9.52
CA GLU A 57 6.21 8.78 -8.91
C GLU A 57 5.54 9.16 -7.60
N ILE A 58 6.29 9.85 -6.73
CA ILE A 58 5.79 10.52 -5.54
C ILE A 58 6.29 11.95 -5.59
N THR A 59 5.40 12.91 -5.86
CA THR A 59 5.78 14.30 -6.11
C THR A 59 6.25 15.01 -4.83
N ALA A 60 6.91 16.16 -4.99
CA ALA A 60 7.35 16.98 -3.86
C ALA A 60 6.18 17.40 -2.93
N ASP A 61 5.01 17.72 -3.49
CA ASP A 61 3.82 18.04 -2.70
C ASP A 61 3.30 16.83 -1.93
N GLN A 62 3.35 15.64 -2.53
CA GLN A 62 2.99 14.40 -1.85
C GLN A 62 3.97 14.04 -0.74
N LEU A 63 5.28 14.26 -0.94
CA LEU A 63 6.30 14.08 0.09
C LEU A 63 6.11 15.06 1.26
N LYS A 64 5.83 16.33 0.96
CA LYS A 64 5.51 17.35 1.96
C LYS A 64 4.25 16.98 2.74
N TRP A 65 3.22 16.52 2.05
CA TRP A 65 1.98 16.03 2.67
C TRP A 65 2.25 14.81 3.55
N LEU A 66 2.99 13.80 3.05
CA LEU A 66 3.34 12.59 3.79
C LEU A 66 4.08 12.92 5.08
N LYS A 67 5.09 13.81 5.01
CA LYS A 67 5.79 14.27 6.21
C LYS A 67 4.82 14.91 7.21
N GLY A 68 3.93 15.78 6.74
CA GLY A 68 2.91 16.41 7.58
C GLY A 68 1.96 15.41 8.25
N GLU A 69 1.58 14.33 7.56
CA GLU A 69 0.77 13.26 8.15
C GLU A 69 1.57 12.45 9.17
N LEU A 70 2.81 12.08 8.84
CA LEU A 70 3.71 11.35 9.73
C LEU A 70 3.96 12.10 11.04
N GLU A 71 4.13 13.42 10.99
CA GLU A 71 4.26 14.29 12.17
C GLU A 71 3.04 14.21 13.10
N LYS A 72 1.83 14.07 12.56
CA LYS A 72 0.59 13.91 13.34
C LYS A 72 0.50 12.54 14.01
N THR A 73 1.27 11.56 13.55
CA THR A 73 1.23 10.17 14.07
C THR A 73 2.12 9.93 15.28
N LYS A 74 2.76 10.95 15.88
CA LYS A 74 3.73 10.75 16.99
C LYS A 74 3.18 9.96 18.19
N SER A 75 1.88 10.04 18.45
CA SER A 75 1.20 9.29 19.51
C SER A 75 0.57 7.96 19.04
N ALA A 76 0.63 7.66 17.74
CA ALA A 76 0.10 6.42 17.20
C ALA A 76 0.97 5.22 17.63
N ARG A 77 0.30 4.11 17.94
CA ARG A 77 0.94 2.84 18.32
C ARG A 77 1.59 2.17 17.11
N HIS A 78 0.90 2.18 15.98
CA HIS A 78 1.38 1.64 14.71
C HIS A 78 1.11 2.62 13.60
N VAL A 79 2.02 2.71 12.64
CA VAL A 79 1.82 3.52 11.42
C VAL A 79 2.19 2.69 10.22
N PHE A 80 1.23 2.39 9.37
CA PHE A 80 1.48 1.76 8.07
C PHE A 80 1.39 2.80 6.97
N VAL A 81 2.31 2.74 6.02
CA VAL A 81 2.24 3.53 4.79
C VAL A 81 1.93 2.60 3.63
N LEU A 82 0.94 2.96 2.81
CA LEU A 82 0.40 2.10 1.76
C LEU A 82 0.50 2.81 0.41
N SER A 83 0.90 2.06 -0.61
CA SER A 83 0.93 2.54 -1.98
C SER A 83 0.83 1.40 -2.99
N HIS A 84 0.83 1.71 -4.29
CA HIS A 84 0.74 0.67 -5.33
C HIS A 84 2.12 0.10 -5.69
N TYR A 85 3.02 0.95 -6.20
CA TYR A 85 4.37 0.57 -6.61
C TYR A 85 5.31 0.41 -5.42
N PRO A 86 6.30 -0.51 -5.49
CA PRO A 86 7.43 -0.50 -4.57
C PRO A 86 8.24 0.80 -4.69
N ILE A 87 9.03 1.09 -3.65
CA ILE A 87 9.95 2.23 -3.59
C ILE A 87 11.41 1.79 -3.34
N ASP A 88 11.68 0.49 -3.48
CA ASP A 88 13.02 -0.07 -3.32
C ASP A 88 13.41 -0.92 -4.55
N PRO A 89 14.65 -0.77 -5.07
CA PRO A 89 15.08 -1.42 -6.31
C PRO A 89 14.95 -2.94 -6.27
N SER A 90 15.04 -3.51 -5.09
CA SER A 90 15.10 -4.95 -4.88
C SER A 90 13.78 -5.70 -5.17
N PHE A 91 12.68 -4.97 -5.39
CA PHE A 91 11.41 -5.52 -5.86
C PHE A 91 11.21 -5.40 -7.38
N GLY A 92 12.06 -4.64 -8.08
CA GLY A 92 11.93 -4.33 -9.51
C GLY A 92 10.68 -3.51 -9.84
N ASN A 93 10.63 -2.94 -11.05
CA ASN A 93 9.56 -2.04 -11.54
C ASN A 93 8.98 -1.13 -10.44
N MET A 94 9.84 -0.33 -9.84
CA MET A 94 9.53 0.51 -8.68
C MET A 94 9.32 1.96 -9.11
N VAL A 95 8.92 2.81 -8.17
CA VAL A 95 9.09 4.26 -8.30
C VAL A 95 10.59 4.57 -8.48
N PRO A 96 11.03 5.29 -9.52
CA PRO A 96 12.42 5.67 -9.71
C PRO A 96 13.00 6.45 -8.52
N GLU A 97 14.31 6.32 -8.30
CA GLU A 97 14.98 6.94 -7.16
C GLU A 97 14.88 8.48 -7.18
N ASP A 98 14.93 9.08 -8.38
CA ASP A 98 14.77 10.51 -8.63
C ASP A 98 13.31 10.98 -8.64
N LYS A 99 12.35 10.06 -8.45
CA LYS A 99 10.90 10.34 -8.43
C LYS A 99 10.27 10.09 -7.06
N GLY A 100 11.03 10.38 -6.00
CA GLY A 100 10.53 10.42 -4.62
C GLY A 100 10.64 9.09 -3.85
N ALA A 101 11.17 8.03 -4.46
CA ALA A 101 11.35 6.74 -3.78
C ALA A 101 12.37 6.83 -2.63
N VAL A 102 13.48 7.55 -2.84
CA VAL A 102 14.55 7.73 -1.83
C VAL A 102 14.04 8.55 -0.65
N GLU A 103 13.39 9.68 -0.92
CA GLU A 103 12.82 10.56 0.11
C GLU A 103 11.73 9.85 0.91
N THR A 104 10.90 9.06 0.24
CA THR A 104 9.88 8.26 0.92
C THR A 104 10.54 7.27 1.88
N ARG A 105 11.51 6.45 1.45
CA ARG A 105 12.23 5.51 2.33
C ARG A 105 12.86 6.20 3.54
N LYS A 106 13.49 7.36 3.35
CA LYS A 106 14.04 8.17 4.44
C LYS A 106 12.97 8.59 5.46
N LEU A 107 11.82 9.08 5.00
CA LEU A 107 10.71 9.43 5.91
C LEU A 107 10.16 8.21 6.64
N LEU A 108 10.04 7.05 5.99
CA LEU A 108 9.58 5.82 6.65
C LEU A 108 10.51 5.43 7.81
N ALA A 109 11.82 5.48 7.58
CA ALA A 109 12.84 5.17 8.57
C ALA A 109 12.89 6.21 9.71
N GLU A 110 12.91 7.50 9.37
CA GLU A 110 12.93 8.62 10.32
C GLU A 110 11.76 8.54 11.31
N TYR A 111 10.55 8.28 10.80
CA TYR A 111 9.35 8.20 11.61
C TYR A 111 9.08 6.80 12.17
N LYS A 112 9.96 5.82 11.92
CA LYS A 112 9.81 4.46 12.45
C LYS A 112 8.41 3.91 12.18
N VAL A 113 7.99 3.89 10.92
CA VAL A 113 6.68 3.32 10.55
C VAL A 113 6.71 1.80 10.78
N ALA A 114 5.56 1.20 11.09
CA ALA A 114 5.41 -0.24 11.27
C ALA A 114 5.71 -1.01 9.96
N GLY A 115 5.36 -0.45 8.81
CA GLY A 115 5.70 -1.04 7.52
C GLY A 115 5.20 -0.26 6.31
N TYR A 116 5.79 -0.56 5.16
CA TYR A 116 5.37 -0.12 3.84
C TYR A 116 4.66 -1.27 3.11
N LEU A 117 3.36 -1.10 2.85
CA LEU A 117 2.53 -2.13 2.23
C LEU A 117 2.25 -1.77 0.77
N PHE A 118 2.51 -2.70 -0.14
CA PHE A 118 2.36 -2.44 -1.57
C PHE A 118 2.02 -3.71 -2.36
N GLY A 119 1.77 -3.55 -3.66
CA GLY A 119 1.47 -4.65 -4.58
C GLY A 119 2.31 -4.57 -5.85
N HIS A 120 1.63 -4.38 -6.98
CA HIS A 120 2.21 -4.10 -8.31
C HIS A 120 2.98 -5.25 -8.98
N ARG A 121 3.74 -6.07 -8.25
CA ARG A 121 4.57 -7.15 -8.83
C ARG A 121 3.87 -8.49 -8.93
N HIS A 122 2.61 -8.59 -8.47
CA HIS A 122 1.80 -9.80 -8.57
C HIS A 122 2.50 -11.01 -7.90
N GLY A 123 3.23 -10.74 -6.81
CA GLY A 123 4.03 -11.71 -6.07
C GLY A 123 3.86 -11.52 -4.57
N TYR A 124 4.26 -12.50 -3.78
CA TYR A 124 4.28 -12.41 -2.32
C TYR A 124 5.73 -12.35 -1.86
N GLY A 125 6.00 -11.50 -0.87
CA GLY A 125 7.29 -11.44 -0.22
C GLY A 125 7.46 -10.19 0.62
N TYR A 126 8.55 -10.13 1.34
CA TYR A 126 8.91 -8.95 2.13
C TYR A 126 10.42 -8.78 2.20
N ARG A 127 10.85 -7.57 2.52
CA ARG A 127 12.24 -7.23 2.87
C ARG A 127 12.23 -6.22 3.99
N VAL A 128 13.25 -6.23 4.84
CA VAL A 128 13.47 -5.17 5.83
C VAL A 128 14.53 -4.23 5.28
N ILE A 129 14.14 -2.97 5.04
CA ILE A 129 14.98 -1.93 4.45
C ILE A 129 15.03 -0.78 5.45
N ASP A 130 16.24 -0.38 5.86
CA ASP A 130 16.45 0.66 6.88
C ASP A 130 15.63 0.43 8.18
N GLY A 131 15.48 -0.84 8.55
CA GLY A 131 14.69 -1.26 9.72
C GLY A 131 13.17 -1.27 9.51
N ILE A 132 12.68 -0.94 8.32
CA ILE A 132 11.26 -0.90 7.98
C ILE A 132 10.88 -2.15 7.16
N PRO A 133 9.82 -2.90 7.55
CA PRO A 133 9.25 -3.96 6.72
C PRO A 133 8.58 -3.40 5.47
N HIS A 134 9.06 -3.79 4.30
CA HIS A 134 8.41 -3.57 3.00
C HIS A 134 7.74 -4.87 2.58
N ILE A 135 6.41 -4.88 2.51
CA ILE A 135 5.61 -6.09 2.40
C ILE A 135 4.76 -6.02 1.12
N MET A 136 4.96 -7.01 0.26
CA MET A 136 4.34 -7.11 -1.05
C MET A 136 3.19 -8.11 -1.02
N SER A 137 1.99 -7.64 -1.39
CA SER A 137 0.84 -8.50 -1.63
C SER A 137 0.82 -9.01 -3.07
N GLN A 138 0.41 -10.27 -3.23
CA GLN A 138 -0.04 -10.81 -4.51
C GLN A 138 -1.35 -10.14 -4.94
N ASP A 139 -1.76 -10.47 -6.17
CA ASP A 139 -3.02 -10.05 -6.73
C ASP A 139 -4.10 -11.15 -6.66
N LEU A 140 -5.32 -10.77 -7.07
CA LEU A 140 -6.51 -11.62 -7.01
C LEU A 140 -7.03 -12.00 -8.41
N ALA A 141 -6.27 -11.73 -9.47
CA ALA A 141 -6.76 -11.79 -10.85
C ALA A 141 -5.85 -12.54 -11.83
N TRP A 142 -4.58 -12.75 -11.50
CA TRP A 142 -3.55 -13.24 -12.42
C TRP A 142 -2.58 -14.20 -11.71
N GLY A 143 -2.04 -15.15 -12.48
CA GLY A 143 -1.04 -16.11 -12.00
C GLY A 143 -1.62 -17.40 -11.40
N ASP A 144 -0.73 -18.34 -11.10
CA ASP A 144 -1.08 -19.69 -10.62
C ASP A 144 -1.51 -19.71 -9.15
N THR A 145 -1.24 -18.63 -8.41
CA THR A 145 -1.63 -18.49 -7.01
C THR A 145 -2.28 -17.14 -6.77
N LEU A 146 -3.56 -17.16 -6.44
CA LEU A 146 -4.31 -15.98 -5.99
C LEU A 146 -4.32 -15.95 -4.48
N SER A 147 -4.05 -14.81 -3.86
CA SER A 147 -3.96 -14.73 -2.39
C SER A 147 -4.18 -13.33 -1.84
N TYR A 148 -4.40 -13.24 -0.54
CA TYR A 148 -4.44 -11.99 0.20
C TYR A 148 -3.65 -12.08 1.50
N LEU A 149 -3.30 -10.92 2.05
CA LEU A 149 -2.60 -10.81 3.33
C LEU A 149 -3.59 -10.50 4.46
N VAL A 150 -3.40 -11.16 5.60
CA VAL A 150 -4.12 -10.90 6.85
C VAL A 150 -3.14 -10.32 7.85
N TYR A 151 -3.42 -9.12 8.34
CA TYR A 151 -2.59 -8.44 9.33
C TYR A 151 -3.20 -8.54 10.72
N HIS A 152 -2.47 -9.15 11.66
CA HIS A 152 -2.81 -9.15 13.09
C HIS A 152 -1.92 -8.16 13.81
N VAL A 153 -2.50 -7.12 14.40
CA VAL A 153 -1.76 -6.01 15.03
C VAL A 153 -1.90 -6.12 16.55
N PHE A 154 -0.76 -6.25 17.24
CA PHE A 154 -0.63 -6.31 18.70
C PHE A 154 0.19 -5.10 19.18
N PRO A 155 0.11 -4.70 20.46
CA PRO A 155 0.83 -3.52 20.94
C PRO A 155 2.33 -3.49 20.65
N ASP A 156 2.99 -4.64 20.68
CA ASP A 156 4.46 -4.80 20.57
C ASP A 156 4.93 -5.32 19.21
N ARG A 157 4.01 -5.76 18.34
CA ARG A 157 4.33 -6.43 17.07
C ARG A 157 3.13 -6.49 16.14
N PHE A 158 3.38 -6.77 14.87
CA PHE A 158 2.32 -7.25 13.97
C PHE A 158 2.75 -8.54 13.29
N VAL A 159 1.76 -9.32 12.88
CA VAL A 159 1.92 -10.60 12.19
C VAL A 159 1.25 -10.49 10.84
N VAL A 160 1.98 -10.81 9.79
CA VAL A 160 1.48 -10.89 8.42
C VAL A 160 1.26 -12.36 8.10
N GLY A 161 0.01 -12.73 7.85
CA GLY A 161 -0.36 -14.06 7.36
C GLY A 161 -0.65 -14.00 5.87
N TRP A 162 0.05 -14.79 5.08
CA TRP A 162 -0.29 -15.01 3.67
C TRP A 162 -1.41 -16.05 3.55
N LYS A 163 -2.43 -15.79 2.72
CA LYS A 163 -3.59 -16.69 2.57
C LYS A 163 -3.98 -16.90 1.10
N PRO A 164 -3.72 -18.09 0.53
CA PRO A 164 -4.14 -18.43 -0.83
C PRO A 164 -5.66 -18.65 -0.92
N LEU A 165 -6.24 -18.29 -2.08
CA LEU A 165 -7.65 -18.46 -2.43
C LEU A 165 -7.95 -19.81 -3.08
N VAL A 166 -6.99 -20.38 -3.83
CA VAL A 166 -7.21 -21.60 -4.60
C VAL A 166 -6.69 -22.81 -3.83
N ARG A 167 -7.58 -23.77 -3.58
CA ARG A 167 -7.28 -25.08 -2.99
C ARG A 167 -6.78 -26.02 -4.08
N GLU A 168 -5.49 -26.08 -4.35
CA GLU A 168 -4.93 -27.30 -4.96
C GLU A 168 -3.99 -28.04 -4.00
N ALA A 169 -4.56 -29.14 -3.52
CA ALA A 169 -3.98 -30.45 -3.23
C ALA A 169 -3.07 -30.70 -2.02
N PHE A 170 -2.59 -29.73 -1.23
CA PHE A 170 -1.90 -30.07 0.03
C PHE A 170 -2.29 -29.15 1.21
N ALA A 171 -3.41 -29.55 1.82
CA ALA A 171 -3.83 -29.49 3.22
C ALA A 171 -3.24 -28.44 4.19
N THR A 172 -4.15 -27.95 5.05
CA THR A 172 -3.95 -27.05 6.21
C THR A 172 -3.61 -25.60 5.88
N PRO A 173 -4.06 -24.61 6.69
CA PRO A 173 -3.85 -23.22 6.32
C PRO A 173 -2.36 -22.94 6.37
N VAL A 174 -1.73 -22.76 5.21
CA VAL A 174 -0.39 -22.22 5.10
C VAL A 174 -0.51 -20.73 5.44
N TYR A 175 -0.70 -20.43 6.71
CA TYR A 175 -0.30 -19.15 7.28
C TYR A 175 1.22 -19.18 7.31
N GLU A 176 1.86 -18.92 6.17
CA GLU A 176 3.20 -18.38 6.27
C GLU A 176 3.04 -17.07 7.05
N ARG A 177 3.57 -17.10 8.28
CA ARG A 177 3.43 -15.99 9.22
C ARG A 177 4.79 -15.38 9.43
N VAL A 178 4.86 -14.10 9.18
CA VAL A 178 6.04 -13.30 9.46
C VAL A 178 5.68 -12.34 10.57
N VAL A 179 6.54 -12.27 11.57
CA VAL A 179 6.35 -11.42 12.75
C VAL A 179 7.33 -10.26 12.66
N PHE A 180 6.83 -9.05 12.80
CA PHE A 180 7.64 -7.84 12.84
C PHE A 180 7.42 -7.13 14.17
N PRO A 181 8.49 -6.79 14.92
CA PRO A 181 8.37 -5.97 16.11
C PRO A 181 7.88 -4.57 15.74
N GLU A 182 7.08 -3.95 16.60
CA GLU A 182 6.66 -2.56 16.42
C GLU A 182 7.81 -1.61 16.79
N PRO A 183 8.39 -0.85 15.84
CA PRO A 183 9.58 -0.04 16.10
C PRO A 183 9.33 1.14 17.04
N ARG A 184 8.07 1.52 17.29
CA ARG A 184 7.69 2.55 18.27
C ARG A 184 7.34 2.00 19.64
N PHE A 185 7.29 0.68 19.83
CA PHE A 185 6.92 0.09 21.10
C PHE A 185 7.97 0.40 22.17
N ARG A 186 7.52 0.92 23.31
CA ARG A 186 8.32 1.14 24.52
C ARG A 186 7.69 0.32 25.64
N LYS A 187 8.51 -0.48 26.33
CA LYS A 187 8.10 -1.27 27.49
C LYS A 187 7.79 -0.39 28.69
#